data_AF-A0AAQ4FE53-F1
#
_entry.id   AF-A0AAQ4FE53-F1
#
_cell.length_a   1.000
_cell.length_b   1.000
_cell.length_c   1.000
_cell.angle_alpha   90.00
_cell.angle_beta   90.00
_cell.angle_gamma   90.00
#
_symmetry.space_group_name_H-M   'P 1'
#
loop_
_entity.id
_entity.type
_entity.pdbx_description
1 polymer ?
#
loop_
_entity_poly.entity_id
_entity_poly.type
_entity_poly.pdbx_seq_one_letter_code
_entity_poly.pdbx_strand_id
1 'polypeptide(L)'
;MTLKKKRKRDVPTDSLQALRSLVTLNLSYNRLRRVGAWAFRGLVSLLRLSLFGNRIVTLDAMAFQGVGGNLTVVNLGGNLLEQVPSESLQGVAVLQQLLLHENCIGELRPDRFPLEGGVLDILNLADNQIQALPEAAFARLGSLVSLELERNGLLDIHPDAFLGVHATMEWLKLGYNNLAAVPSEALQNLTALRELDLRGNNITAIPGDAFAGFGASLKFLYLQKNRRAPALGHAPPTPASGVLTPRRPGRRRFFPSSQCLEISLYARTECFEQTPLKLASKRRASLKGQRPSPTC
;
A
#
# COMPACT_ATOMS: atom_id res chain seq x y z
N MET A 1 -35.73 -4.57 -31.81
CA MET A 1 -34.57 -5.42 -31.44
C MET A 1 -33.86 -4.76 -30.25
N THR A 2 -34.14 -5.25 -29.04
CA THR A 2 -33.82 -4.57 -27.78
C THR A 2 -32.36 -4.83 -27.38
N LEU A 3 -31.43 -4.02 -27.89
CA LEU A 3 -30.06 -3.99 -27.38
C LEU A 3 -30.08 -3.35 -25.98
N LYS A 4 -30.33 -4.17 -24.96
CA LYS A 4 -29.88 -3.87 -23.58
C LYS A 4 -28.37 -3.69 -23.65
N LYS A 5 -27.91 -2.47 -23.92
CA LYS A 5 -26.50 -2.07 -23.78
C LYS A 5 -26.19 -2.28 -22.30
N LYS A 6 -25.67 -3.45 -21.94
CA LYS A 6 -25.12 -3.73 -20.61
C LYS A 6 -24.18 -2.56 -20.34
N ARG A 7 -24.52 -1.66 -19.41
CA ARG A 7 -23.65 -0.54 -19.02
C ARG A 7 -22.32 -1.17 -18.61
N LYS A 8 -21.34 -1.17 -19.52
CA LYS A 8 -20.03 -1.77 -19.27
C LYS A 8 -19.45 -1.01 -18.08
N ARG A 9 -19.21 -1.73 -16.99
CA ARG A 9 -18.61 -1.21 -15.75
C ARG A 9 -17.09 -1.19 -15.90
N ASP A 10 -16.65 -0.62 -17.00
CA ASP A 10 -15.28 -0.59 -17.49
C ASP A 10 -14.92 0.86 -17.84
N VAL A 11 -13.62 1.14 -17.95
CA VAL A 11 -13.12 2.44 -18.39
C VAL A 11 -13.68 2.76 -19.79
N PRO A 12 -14.24 3.96 -20.03
CA PRO A 12 -14.79 4.34 -21.34
C PRO A 12 -13.68 4.70 -22.34
N THR A 13 -12.82 3.74 -22.65
CA THR A 13 -11.57 3.91 -23.43
C THR A 13 -11.77 4.65 -24.74
N ASP A 14 -12.75 4.26 -25.56
CA ASP A 14 -12.99 4.86 -26.89
C ASP A 14 -13.40 6.34 -26.79
N SER A 15 -14.05 6.73 -25.69
CA SER A 15 -14.44 8.13 -25.45
C SER A 15 -13.27 8.98 -24.95
N LEU A 16 -12.30 8.37 -24.26
CA LEU A 16 -11.16 9.07 -23.67
C LEU A 16 -9.96 9.18 -24.62
N GLN A 17 -9.83 8.30 -25.62
CA GLN A 17 -8.60 8.18 -26.42
C GLN A 17 -8.19 9.45 -27.19
N ALA A 18 -9.11 10.38 -27.44
CA ALA A 18 -8.83 11.64 -28.12
C ALA A 18 -8.24 12.72 -27.19
N LEU A 19 -8.32 12.54 -25.87
CA LEU A 19 -7.91 13.53 -24.87
C LEU A 19 -6.39 13.53 -24.65
N ARG A 20 -5.62 13.77 -25.72
CA ARG A 20 -4.15 13.61 -25.74
C ARG A 20 -3.42 14.53 -24.77
N SER A 21 -3.93 15.73 -24.54
CA SER A 21 -3.36 16.73 -23.63
C SER A 21 -3.83 16.59 -22.17
N LEU A 22 -4.63 15.57 -21.85
CA LEU A 22 -5.17 15.40 -20.50
C LEU A 22 -4.04 14.99 -19.53
N VAL A 23 -3.81 15.81 -18.51
CA VAL A 23 -2.76 15.60 -17.49
C VAL A 23 -3.26 14.81 -16.29
N THR A 24 -4.54 14.96 -15.95
CA THR A 24 -5.15 14.33 -14.78
C THR A 24 -6.50 13.74 -15.15
N LEU A 25 -6.68 12.46 -14.82
CA LEU A 25 -7.93 11.73 -15.02
C LEU A 25 -8.42 11.22 -13.66
N ASN A 26 -9.61 11.65 -13.27
CA ASN A 26 -10.28 11.19 -12.06
C ASN A 26 -11.54 10.39 -12.43
N LEU A 27 -11.51 9.10 -12.15
CA LEU A 27 -12.62 8.15 -12.31
C LEU A 27 -13.06 7.59 -10.95
N SER A 28 -12.81 8.32 -9.86
CA SER A 28 -13.12 7.88 -8.50
C SER A 28 -14.64 7.77 -8.26
N TYR A 29 -15.03 6.96 -7.28
CA TYR A 29 -16.44 6.77 -6.87
C TYR A 29 -17.38 6.37 -8.02
N ASN A 30 -16.84 5.64 -8.99
CA ASN A 30 -17.63 4.98 -10.00
C ASN A 30 -17.94 3.54 -9.57
N ARG A 31 -18.45 2.73 -10.50
CA ARG A 31 -18.79 1.32 -10.25
C ARG A 31 -17.93 0.39 -11.11
N LEU A 32 -16.71 0.82 -11.43
CA LEU A 32 -15.78 0.05 -12.27
C LEU A 32 -15.44 -1.26 -11.56
N ARG A 33 -15.47 -2.38 -12.30
CA ARG A 33 -15.16 -3.71 -11.75
C ARG A 33 -13.78 -4.23 -12.14
N ARG A 34 -13.23 -3.69 -13.22
CA ARG A 34 -11.95 -4.09 -13.79
C ARG A 34 -11.37 -2.94 -14.61
N VAL A 35 -10.07 -2.99 -14.83
CA VAL A 35 -9.39 -2.17 -15.84
C VAL A 35 -8.90 -3.12 -16.93
N GLY A 36 -9.44 -2.98 -18.13
CA GLY A 36 -9.07 -3.83 -19.26
C GLY A 36 -7.74 -3.42 -19.90
N ALA A 37 -7.24 -4.27 -20.79
CA ALA A 37 -6.05 -3.97 -21.59
C ALA A 37 -6.20 -2.66 -22.37
N TRP A 38 -5.13 -1.84 -22.40
CA TRP A 38 -5.07 -0.54 -23.06
C TRP A 38 -6.18 0.44 -22.65
N ALA A 39 -6.69 0.32 -21.41
CA ALA A 39 -7.85 1.08 -20.94
C ALA A 39 -7.70 2.61 -21.08
N PHE A 40 -6.45 3.09 -21.03
CA PHE A 40 -6.11 4.52 -21.07
C PHE A 40 -5.39 4.93 -22.36
N ARG A 41 -5.46 4.13 -23.43
CA ARG A 41 -4.78 4.44 -24.70
C ARG A 41 -5.13 5.84 -25.20
N GLY A 42 -4.15 6.53 -25.75
CA GLY A 42 -4.31 7.88 -26.32
C GLY A 42 -4.17 9.02 -25.31
N LEU A 43 -4.19 8.75 -24.00
CA LEU A 43 -3.95 9.75 -22.94
C LEU A 43 -2.45 10.01 -22.74
N VAL A 44 -1.75 10.39 -23.80
CA VAL A 44 -0.28 10.43 -23.86
C VAL A 44 0.36 11.43 -22.90
N SER A 45 -0.35 12.49 -22.47
CA SER A 45 0.14 13.45 -21.47
C SER A 45 -0.28 13.14 -20.03
N LEU A 46 -0.89 11.98 -19.78
CA LEU A 46 -1.46 11.67 -18.48
C LEU A 46 -0.36 11.42 -17.43
N LEU A 47 -0.39 12.20 -16.36
CA LEU A 47 0.54 12.10 -15.23
C LEU A 47 -0.14 11.51 -13.99
N ARG A 48 -1.41 11.85 -13.78
CA ARG A 48 -2.15 11.50 -12.56
C ARG A 48 -3.44 10.77 -12.89
N LEU A 49 -3.58 9.57 -12.34
CA LEU A 49 -4.77 8.74 -12.51
C LEU A 49 -5.35 8.37 -11.14
N SER A 50 -6.62 8.68 -10.93
CA SER A 50 -7.37 8.21 -9.77
C SER A 50 -8.52 7.29 -10.17
N LEU A 51 -8.51 6.09 -9.60
CA LEU A 51 -9.55 5.06 -9.68
C LEU A 51 -10.12 4.76 -8.29
N PHE A 52 -9.93 5.66 -7.33
CA PHE A 52 -10.29 5.49 -5.93
C PHE A 52 -11.78 5.16 -5.75
N GLY A 53 -12.14 4.34 -4.76
CA GLY A 53 -13.55 4.13 -4.38
C GLY A 53 -14.38 3.47 -5.48
N ASN A 54 -13.79 2.56 -6.25
CA ASN A 54 -14.50 1.76 -7.26
C ASN A 54 -14.77 0.35 -6.71
N ARG A 55 -14.98 -0.64 -7.59
CA ARG A 55 -15.16 -2.06 -7.22
C ARG A 55 -14.18 -2.92 -8.01
N ILE A 56 -12.99 -2.39 -8.28
CA ILE A 56 -11.99 -3.03 -9.13
C ILE A 56 -11.45 -4.24 -8.38
N VAL A 57 -11.61 -5.41 -8.98
CA VAL A 57 -11.06 -6.68 -8.46
C VAL A 57 -9.75 -7.02 -9.16
N THR A 58 -9.65 -6.71 -10.45
CA THR A 58 -8.49 -7.06 -11.28
C THR A 58 -8.16 -5.95 -12.26
N LEU A 59 -6.87 -5.79 -12.52
CA LEU A 59 -6.34 -5.01 -13.63
C LEU A 59 -5.70 -5.98 -14.62
N ASP A 60 -5.88 -5.72 -15.91
CA ASP A 60 -5.20 -6.45 -16.97
C ASP A 60 -3.70 -6.11 -16.99
N ALA A 61 -2.82 -7.04 -17.37
CA ALA A 61 -1.38 -6.79 -17.47
C ALA A 61 -1.04 -5.62 -18.41
N MET A 62 -1.85 -5.39 -19.44
CA MET A 62 -1.68 -4.30 -20.40
C MET A 62 -2.51 -3.06 -20.05
N ALA A 63 -3.04 -2.95 -18.84
CA ALA A 63 -3.95 -1.87 -18.44
C ALA A 63 -3.36 -0.46 -18.65
N PHE A 64 -2.07 -0.28 -18.32
CA PHE A 64 -1.36 1.01 -18.44
C PHE A 64 -0.52 1.12 -19.72
N GLN A 65 -0.64 0.17 -20.66
CA GLN A 65 0.12 0.19 -21.89
C GLN A 65 -0.21 1.45 -22.71
N GLY A 66 0.85 2.19 -23.10
CA GLY A 66 0.74 3.45 -23.83
C GLY A 66 0.65 4.72 -22.97
N VAL A 67 0.51 4.59 -21.64
CA VAL A 67 0.53 5.72 -20.69
C VAL A 67 1.53 5.55 -19.55
N GLY A 68 1.98 4.31 -19.26
CA GLY A 68 2.85 3.99 -18.13
C GLY A 68 4.14 4.81 -18.06
N GLY A 69 4.70 5.20 -19.20
CA GLY A 69 5.94 6.00 -19.27
C GLY A 69 5.82 7.41 -18.69
N ASN A 70 4.61 7.92 -18.47
CA ASN A 70 4.37 9.29 -17.98
C ASN A 70 3.66 9.34 -16.62
N LEU A 71 3.03 8.24 -16.18
CA LEU A 71 2.26 8.22 -14.94
C LEU A 71 3.18 8.36 -13.72
N THR A 72 2.98 9.43 -12.96
CA THR A 72 3.70 9.70 -11.71
C THR A 72 2.87 9.39 -10.47
N VAL A 73 1.54 9.46 -10.57
CA VAL A 73 0.63 9.14 -9.47
C VAL A 73 -0.49 8.22 -9.95
N VAL A 74 -0.62 7.09 -9.28
CA VAL A 74 -1.72 6.14 -9.49
C VAL A 74 -2.41 5.88 -8.15
N ASN A 75 -3.68 6.26 -8.05
CA ASN A 75 -4.53 5.95 -6.91
C ASN A 75 -5.52 4.84 -7.27
N LEU A 76 -5.35 3.69 -6.61
CA LEU A 76 -6.17 2.48 -6.70
C LEU A 76 -6.85 2.16 -5.35
N GLY A 77 -6.84 3.09 -4.40
CA GLY A 77 -7.42 2.86 -3.09
C GLY A 77 -8.94 2.68 -3.11
N GLY A 78 -9.53 2.15 -2.04
CA GLY A 78 -10.98 1.95 -1.94
C GLY A 78 -11.50 1.01 -3.03
N ASN A 79 -10.80 -0.09 -3.28
CA ASN A 79 -11.15 -1.10 -4.28
C ASN A 79 -11.17 -2.48 -3.63
N LEU A 80 -11.19 -3.55 -4.44
CA LEU A 80 -11.31 -4.93 -3.99
C LEU A 80 -10.10 -5.74 -4.47
N LEU A 81 -8.92 -5.12 -4.53
CA LEU A 81 -7.68 -5.78 -4.93
C LEU A 81 -7.23 -6.72 -3.82
N GLU A 82 -7.07 -8.01 -4.13
CA GLU A 82 -6.56 -9.01 -3.19
C GLU A 82 -5.03 -9.07 -3.17
N GLN A 83 -4.38 -8.48 -4.18
CA GLN A 83 -2.93 -8.46 -4.37
C GLN A 83 -2.52 -7.13 -5.03
N VAL A 84 -1.26 -6.74 -4.84
CA VAL A 84 -0.66 -5.66 -5.64
C VAL A 84 -0.72 -6.05 -7.13
N PRO A 85 -1.24 -5.20 -8.03
CA PRO A 85 -1.40 -5.52 -9.45
C PRO A 85 -0.06 -5.40 -10.20
N SER A 86 0.86 -6.29 -9.84
CA SER A 86 2.24 -6.26 -10.27
C SER A 86 2.42 -6.27 -11.78
N GLU A 87 1.76 -7.21 -12.45
CA GLU A 87 1.85 -7.36 -13.91
C GLU A 87 1.34 -6.11 -14.64
N SER A 88 0.26 -5.50 -14.14
CA SER A 88 -0.30 -4.28 -14.73
C SER A 88 0.63 -3.09 -14.59
N LEU A 89 1.34 -2.99 -13.47
CA LEU A 89 2.26 -1.90 -13.16
C LEU A 89 3.64 -2.08 -13.85
N GLN A 90 3.84 -3.18 -14.56
CA GLN A 90 5.03 -3.37 -15.40
C GLN A 90 5.06 -2.28 -16.50
N GLY A 91 6.16 -1.51 -16.56
CA GLY A 91 6.30 -0.41 -17.51
C GLY A 91 5.82 0.96 -17.01
N VAL A 92 5.37 1.06 -15.76
CA VAL A 92 5.09 2.35 -15.09
C VAL A 92 6.34 2.84 -14.34
N ALA A 93 7.45 2.99 -15.06
CA ALA A 93 8.79 3.13 -14.47
C ALA A 93 9.03 4.46 -13.72
N VAL A 94 8.28 5.51 -14.06
CA VAL A 94 8.43 6.86 -13.47
C VAL A 94 7.42 7.12 -12.34
N LEU A 95 6.75 6.07 -11.85
CA LEU A 95 5.76 6.19 -10.79
C LEU A 95 6.42 6.67 -9.50
N GLN A 96 5.92 7.78 -8.96
CA GLN A 96 6.40 8.38 -7.72
C GLN A 96 5.48 8.04 -6.54
N GLN A 97 4.17 7.91 -6.79
CA GLN A 97 3.19 7.63 -5.75
C GLN A 97 2.22 6.53 -6.19
N LEU A 98 2.15 5.48 -5.37
CA LEU A 98 1.21 4.37 -5.53
C LEU A 98 0.34 4.27 -4.28
N LEU A 99 -0.94 4.57 -4.45
CA LEU A 99 -1.92 4.51 -3.37
C LEU A 99 -2.80 3.26 -3.55
N LEU A 100 -2.69 2.33 -2.62
CA LEU A 100 -3.39 1.04 -2.59
C LEU A 100 -4.19 0.86 -1.29
N HIS A 101 -4.39 1.93 -0.52
CA HIS A 101 -5.15 1.89 0.73
C HIS A 101 -6.58 1.39 0.56
N GLU A 102 -7.20 0.86 1.61
CA GLU A 102 -8.59 0.38 1.58
C GLU A 102 -8.83 -0.65 0.46
N ASN A 103 -8.02 -1.70 0.44
CA ASN A 103 -8.17 -2.85 -0.45
C ASN A 103 -8.19 -4.15 0.40
N CYS A 104 -8.10 -5.31 -0.24
CA CYS A 104 -8.07 -6.62 0.42
C CYS A 104 -6.70 -7.30 0.26
N ILE A 105 -5.60 -6.54 0.18
CA ILE A 105 -4.27 -7.10 -0.05
C ILE A 105 -3.82 -7.85 1.21
N GLY A 106 -3.64 -9.17 1.09
CA GLY A 106 -3.27 -10.03 2.23
C GLY A 106 -1.80 -10.45 2.25
N GLU A 107 -1.16 -10.49 1.09
CA GLU A 107 0.20 -11.02 0.93
C GLU A 107 1.05 -10.05 0.09
N LEU A 108 2.26 -9.78 0.57
CA LEU A 108 3.29 -9.08 -0.20
C LEU A 108 4.29 -10.09 -0.74
N ARG A 109 4.55 -10.05 -2.05
CA ARG A 109 5.48 -10.95 -2.72
C ARG A 109 6.68 -10.16 -3.26
N PRO A 110 7.86 -10.23 -2.61
CA PRO A 110 9.06 -9.48 -3.00
C PRO A 110 9.42 -9.62 -4.49
N ASP A 111 9.35 -10.85 -4.99
CA ASP A 111 9.66 -11.26 -6.37
C ASP A 111 8.73 -10.64 -7.42
N ARG A 112 7.56 -10.15 -6.98
CA ARG A 112 6.53 -9.61 -7.85
C ARG A 112 6.43 -8.10 -7.81
N PHE A 113 7.19 -7.35 -7.01
CA PHE A 113 7.13 -5.89 -7.12
C PHE A 113 7.68 -5.43 -8.49
N PRO A 114 6.90 -4.68 -9.31
CA PRO A 114 7.18 -4.48 -10.73
C PRO A 114 8.00 -3.22 -11.03
N LEU A 115 8.63 -2.64 -10.01
CA LEU A 115 9.28 -1.34 -10.06
C LEU A 115 10.78 -1.45 -9.76
N GLU A 116 11.42 -2.52 -10.23
CA GLU A 116 12.88 -2.67 -10.08
C GLU A 116 13.60 -1.49 -10.75
N GLY A 117 14.36 -0.72 -9.97
CA GLY A 117 15.00 0.52 -10.42
C GLY A 117 14.05 1.70 -10.59
N GLY A 118 12.80 1.59 -10.13
CA GLY A 118 11.82 2.67 -10.15
C GLY A 118 12.11 3.80 -9.17
N VAL A 119 11.40 4.91 -9.37
CA VAL A 119 11.51 6.14 -8.56
C VAL A 119 10.31 6.31 -7.62
N LEU A 120 9.78 5.20 -7.10
CA LEU A 120 8.63 5.24 -6.20
C LEU A 120 9.04 5.85 -4.87
N ASP A 121 8.49 7.01 -4.55
CA ASP A 121 8.76 7.76 -3.32
C ASP A 121 7.78 7.37 -2.20
N ILE A 122 6.51 7.14 -2.56
CA ILE A 122 5.41 6.90 -1.61
C ILE A 122 4.64 5.64 -2.00
N LEU A 123 4.55 4.71 -1.05
CA LEU A 123 3.69 3.54 -1.13
C LEU A 123 2.72 3.56 0.04
N ASN A 124 1.43 3.69 -0.26
CA ASN A 124 0.38 3.58 0.75
C ASN A 124 -0.36 2.26 0.61
N LEU A 125 -0.23 1.40 1.62
CA LEU A 125 -0.88 0.11 1.79
C LEU A 125 -1.77 0.08 3.04
N ALA A 126 -2.13 1.24 3.61
CA ALA A 126 -2.98 1.31 4.79
C ALA A 126 -4.35 0.64 4.58
N ASP A 127 -5.00 0.18 5.64
CA ASP A 127 -6.34 -0.42 5.56
C ASP A 127 -6.42 -1.58 4.56
N ASN A 128 -5.46 -2.50 4.63
CA ASN A 128 -5.42 -3.77 3.91
C ASN A 128 -5.44 -4.94 4.93
N GLN A 129 -5.03 -6.14 4.51
CA GLN A 129 -5.09 -7.36 5.32
C GLN A 129 -3.71 -8.02 5.47
N ILE A 130 -2.63 -7.21 5.43
CA ILE A 130 -1.25 -7.69 5.46
C ILE A 130 -0.89 -8.08 6.90
N GLN A 131 -0.84 -9.38 7.19
CA GLN A 131 -0.57 -9.87 8.55
C GLN A 131 0.92 -10.02 8.88
N ALA A 132 1.77 -10.15 7.86
CA ALA A 132 3.21 -10.23 8.05
C ALA A 132 3.97 -9.55 6.91
N LEU A 133 5.15 -8.99 7.22
CA LEU A 133 6.10 -8.53 6.21
C LEU A 133 7.18 -9.61 6.01
N PRO A 134 7.28 -10.22 4.81
CA PRO A 134 8.31 -11.23 4.54
C PRO A 134 9.69 -10.60 4.36
N GLU A 135 10.72 -11.46 4.30
CA GLU A 135 12.07 -11.08 3.91
C GLU A 135 12.06 -10.27 2.60
N ALA A 136 12.84 -9.18 2.56
CA ALA A 136 13.04 -8.37 1.37
C ALA A 136 11.73 -7.84 0.73
N ALA A 137 10.64 -7.68 1.51
CA ALA A 137 9.31 -7.25 1.06
C ALA A 137 9.34 -6.05 0.08
N PHE A 138 10.27 -5.13 0.28
CA PHE A 138 10.38 -3.89 -0.50
C PHE A 138 11.72 -3.74 -1.23
N ALA A 139 12.51 -4.81 -1.38
CA ALA A 139 13.89 -4.72 -1.90
C ALA A 139 14.01 -4.12 -3.31
N ARG A 140 12.95 -4.19 -4.12
CA ARG A 140 12.90 -3.59 -5.45
C ARG A 140 12.56 -2.10 -5.46
N LEU A 141 12.14 -1.53 -4.33
CA LEU A 141 11.69 -0.14 -4.21
C LEU A 141 12.79 0.77 -3.66
N GLY A 142 14.00 0.72 -4.24
CA GLY A 142 15.19 1.38 -3.65
C GLY A 142 15.09 2.89 -3.42
N SER A 143 14.12 3.59 -4.03
CA SER A 143 13.87 5.02 -3.83
C SER A 143 12.78 5.33 -2.80
N LEU A 144 12.19 4.31 -2.16
CA LEU A 144 11.03 4.47 -1.28
C LEU A 144 11.38 5.31 -0.05
N VAL A 145 10.64 6.40 0.14
CA VAL A 145 10.86 7.36 1.23
C VAL A 145 9.77 7.24 2.29
N SER A 146 8.52 7.01 1.87
CA SER A 146 7.36 6.88 2.75
C SER A 146 6.64 5.56 2.53
N LEU A 147 6.44 4.80 3.60
CA LEU A 147 5.68 3.56 3.62
C LEU A 147 4.57 3.62 4.67
N GLU A 148 3.33 3.48 4.21
CA GLU A 148 2.15 3.47 5.06
C GLU A 148 1.54 2.06 5.10
N LEU A 149 1.53 1.46 6.29
CA LEU A 149 1.05 0.10 6.58
C LEU A 149 0.08 0.11 7.77
N GLU A 150 -0.57 1.25 8.02
CA GLU A 150 -1.52 1.38 9.13
C GLU A 150 -2.72 0.43 8.93
N ARG A 151 -3.31 -0.05 10.03
CA ARG A 151 -4.55 -0.84 10.01
C ARG A 151 -4.52 -2.08 9.10
N ASN A 152 -3.40 -2.81 9.09
CA ASN A 152 -3.24 -4.05 8.32
C ASN A 152 -3.40 -5.33 9.16
N GLY A 153 -3.37 -5.19 10.48
CA GLY A 153 -3.35 -6.33 11.39
C GLY A 153 -2.00 -7.03 11.45
N LEU A 154 -0.90 -6.34 11.14
CA LEU A 154 0.46 -6.88 11.19
C LEU A 154 0.75 -7.48 12.58
N LEU A 155 1.17 -8.73 12.59
CA LEU A 155 1.60 -9.47 13.77
C LEU A 155 3.12 -9.58 13.86
N ASP A 156 3.76 -9.73 12.70
CA ASP A 156 5.19 -10.00 12.60
C ASP A 156 5.83 -9.26 11.42
N ILE A 157 7.10 -8.89 11.59
CA ILE A 157 7.91 -8.21 10.58
C ILE A 157 9.26 -8.92 10.56
N HIS A 158 9.57 -9.55 9.42
CA HIS A 158 10.85 -10.24 9.26
C HIS A 158 12.03 -9.28 9.48
N PRO A 159 13.14 -9.72 10.12
CA PRO A 159 14.32 -8.88 10.37
C PRO A 159 14.90 -8.21 9.11
N ASP A 160 14.80 -8.89 7.97
CA ASP A 160 15.26 -8.36 6.68
C ASP A 160 14.13 -7.82 5.79
N ALA A 161 12.94 -7.52 6.35
CA ALA A 161 11.79 -7.05 5.57
C ALA A 161 12.06 -5.73 4.81
N PHE A 162 12.90 -4.86 5.39
CA PHE A 162 13.25 -3.56 4.82
C PHE A 162 14.61 -3.54 4.10
N LEU A 163 15.14 -4.72 3.75
CA LEU A 163 16.30 -4.82 2.88
C LEU A 163 16.02 -4.09 1.56
N GLY A 164 17.02 -3.36 1.04
CA GLY A 164 16.91 -2.53 -0.18
C GLY A 164 16.31 -1.12 0.00
N VAL A 165 15.59 -0.82 1.10
CA VAL A 165 15.03 0.52 1.39
C VAL A 165 15.65 1.23 2.59
N HIS A 166 16.64 0.60 3.20
CA HIS A 166 17.26 1.04 4.46
C HIS A 166 17.93 2.41 4.41
N ALA A 167 18.43 2.83 3.24
CA ALA A 167 19.14 4.10 3.05
C ALA A 167 18.22 5.27 2.69
N THR A 168 16.99 5.01 2.24
CA THR A 168 16.09 6.00 1.64
C THR A 168 14.83 6.26 2.46
N MET A 169 14.37 5.27 3.23
CA MET A 169 13.12 5.38 3.97
C MET A 169 13.23 6.37 5.15
N GLU A 170 12.40 7.41 5.11
CA GLU A 170 12.34 8.46 6.14
C GLU A 170 11.07 8.37 7.00
N TRP A 171 9.95 7.87 6.45
CA TRP A 171 8.66 7.77 7.12
C TRP A 171 8.12 6.34 7.09
N LEU A 172 7.86 5.78 8.27
CA LEU A 172 7.27 4.46 8.42
C LEU A 172 6.05 4.52 9.35
N LYS A 173 4.88 4.21 8.78
CA LYS A 173 3.62 4.18 9.52
C LYS A 173 3.15 2.75 9.73
N LEU A 174 3.25 2.28 10.97
CA LEU A 174 2.83 0.94 11.42
C LEU A 174 1.70 1.04 12.47
N GLY A 175 1.01 2.17 12.52
CA GLY A 175 -0.06 2.42 13.48
C GLY A 175 -1.26 1.47 13.34
N TYR A 176 -1.94 1.22 14.45
CA TYR A 176 -3.14 0.38 14.53
C TYR A 176 -2.96 -1.04 13.95
N ASN A 177 -1.78 -1.64 14.17
CA ASN A 177 -1.52 -3.04 13.91
C ASN A 177 -1.56 -3.87 15.21
N ASN A 178 -1.04 -5.09 15.19
CA ASN A 178 -1.07 -6.04 16.30
C ASN A 178 0.34 -6.40 16.80
N LEU A 179 1.33 -5.53 16.58
CA LEU A 179 2.72 -5.79 16.96
C LEU A 179 2.84 -5.86 18.49
N ALA A 180 3.46 -6.93 19.00
CA ALA A 180 3.64 -7.17 20.44
C ALA A 180 4.88 -6.45 21.01
N ALA A 181 5.82 -6.06 20.15
CA ALA A 181 7.04 -5.36 20.51
C ALA A 181 7.45 -4.38 19.40
N VAL A 182 8.39 -3.49 19.70
CA VAL A 182 9.08 -2.71 18.66
C VAL A 182 9.89 -3.71 17.81
N PRO A 183 9.77 -3.68 16.46
CA PRO A 183 10.47 -4.62 15.58
C PRO A 183 11.93 -4.19 15.37
N SER A 184 12.70 -4.15 16.44
CA SER A 184 14.03 -3.53 16.49
C SER A 184 15.02 -4.13 15.49
N GLU A 185 15.03 -5.45 15.33
CA GLU A 185 15.88 -6.14 14.35
C GLU A 185 15.58 -5.70 12.92
N ALA A 186 14.30 -5.52 12.58
CA ALA A 186 13.90 -5.06 11.25
C ALA A 186 14.25 -3.60 10.99
N LEU A 187 14.21 -2.77 12.03
CA LEU A 187 14.40 -1.33 11.91
C LEU A 187 15.87 -0.90 12.06
N GLN A 188 16.76 -1.77 12.57
CA GLN A 188 18.13 -1.40 12.96
C GLN A 188 18.94 -0.72 11.84
N ASN A 189 18.68 -1.08 10.58
CA ASN A 189 19.42 -0.57 9.43
C ASN A 189 18.80 0.69 8.81
N LEU A 190 17.64 1.16 9.30
CA LEU A 190 16.93 2.32 8.75
C LEU A 190 17.55 3.65 9.18
N THR A 191 18.79 3.87 8.76
CA THR A 191 19.61 5.03 9.16
C THR A 191 19.05 6.39 8.72
N ALA A 192 18.15 6.42 7.73
CA ALA A 192 17.48 7.64 7.28
C ALA A 192 16.13 7.91 7.99
N LEU A 193 15.65 7.00 8.85
CA LEU A 193 14.32 7.06 9.44
C LEU A 193 14.16 8.28 10.33
N ARG A 194 13.19 9.15 10.02
CA ARG A 194 12.88 10.36 10.80
C ARG A 194 11.59 10.22 11.58
N GLU A 195 10.66 9.41 11.09
CA GLU A 195 9.35 9.27 11.71
C GLU A 195 8.93 7.81 11.76
N LEU A 196 8.62 7.35 12.98
CA LEU A 196 8.14 6.02 13.25
C LEU A 196 6.81 6.11 13.99
N ASP A 197 5.74 5.65 13.36
CA ASP A 197 4.43 5.54 13.99
C ASP A 197 4.12 4.10 14.37
N LEU A 198 4.09 3.81 15.66
CA LEU A 198 3.72 2.53 16.25
C LEU A 198 2.47 2.66 17.14
N ARG A 199 1.68 3.74 16.99
CA ARG A 199 0.50 3.97 17.82
C ARG A 199 -0.52 2.84 17.70
N GLY A 200 -1.24 2.52 18.76
CA GLY A 200 -2.36 1.58 18.68
C GLY A 200 -1.99 0.12 18.38
N ASN A 201 -0.74 -0.27 18.63
CA ASN A 201 -0.29 -1.67 18.61
C ASN A 201 -0.48 -2.33 19.99
N ASN A 202 0.17 -3.47 20.23
CA ASN A 202 0.13 -4.22 21.49
C ASN A 202 1.50 -4.25 22.18
N ILE A 203 2.27 -3.17 22.06
CA ILE A 203 3.65 -3.08 22.56
C ILE A 203 3.66 -2.89 24.08
N THR A 204 3.95 -3.95 24.82
CA THR A 204 3.94 -3.92 26.30
C THR A 204 5.26 -3.52 26.93
N ALA A 205 6.38 -3.70 26.22
CA ALA A 205 7.72 -3.38 26.69
C ALA A 205 8.55 -2.78 25.56
N ILE A 206 9.48 -1.90 25.94
CA ILE A 206 10.45 -1.28 25.04
C ILE A 206 11.82 -1.53 25.67
N PRO A 207 12.61 -2.49 25.17
CA PRO A 207 13.93 -2.75 25.71
C PRO A 207 14.89 -1.58 25.45
N GLY A 208 15.99 -1.48 26.22
CA GLY A 208 16.91 -0.34 26.15
C GLY A 208 17.61 -0.17 24.80
N ASP A 209 17.69 -1.24 24.02
CA ASP A 209 18.26 -1.32 22.68
C ASP A 209 17.19 -1.26 21.57
N ALA A 210 15.92 -1.00 21.90
CA ALA A 210 14.81 -1.07 20.95
C ALA A 210 14.97 -0.15 19.71
N PHE A 211 15.76 0.91 19.85
CA PHE A 211 16.02 1.92 18.83
C PHE A 211 17.48 1.94 18.37
N ALA A 212 18.26 0.90 18.67
CA ALA A 212 19.63 0.79 18.22
C ALA A 212 19.73 0.85 16.68
N GLY A 213 20.72 1.56 16.16
CA GLY A 213 20.97 1.71 14.71
C GLY A 213 20.19 2.83 14.01
N PHE A 214 18.95 3.12 14.41
CA PHE A 214 18.11 4.17 13.78
C PHE A 214 17.66 5.29 14.74
N GLY A 215 17.88 5.16 16.05
CA GLY A 215 17.45 6.15 17.04
C GLY A 215 18.09 7.54 16.87
N ALA A 216 19.27 7.63 16.24
CA ALA A 216 19.97 8.90 16.03
C ALA A 216 19.36 9.77 14.91
N SER A 217 18.66 9.16 13.94
CA SER A 217 17.98 9.86 12.85
C SER A 217 16.54 10.23 13.17
N LEU A 218 15.94 9.54 14.16
CA LEU A 218 14.53 9.67 14.52
C LEU A 218 14.22 11.04 15.13
N LYS A 219 13.17 11.68 14.61
CA LYS A 219 12.65 12.99 15.04
C LYS A 219 11.27 12.89 15.67
N PHE A 220 10.45 11.98 15.16
CA PHE A 220 9.07 11.79 15.60
C PHE A 220 8.83 10.31 15.90
N LEU A 221 8.35 10.03 17.11
CA LEU A 221 8.04 8.69 17.57
C LEU A 221 6.65 8.69 18.20
N TYR A 222 5.76 7.86 17.66
CA TYR A 222 4.40 7.72 18.17
C TYR A 222 4.20 6.33 18.77
N LEU A 223 3.92 6.29 20.08
CA LEU A 223 3.75 5.06 20.86
C LEU A 223 2.44 5.04 21.67
N GLN A 224 1.58 6.04 21.51
CA GLN A 224 0.31 6.12 22.21
C GLN A 224 -0.60 4.91 21.89
N LYS A 225 -1.49 4.54 22.83
CA LYS A 225 -2.47 3.45 22.69
C LYS A 225 -1.88 2.02 22.55
N ASN A 226 -0.69 1.75 23.08
CA ASN A 226 0.01 0.46 22.98
C ASN A 226 -0.30 -0.61 24.05
N ARG A 227 -1.50 -0.59 24.64
CA ARG A 227 -1.84 -1.47 25.78
C ARG A 227 -3.25 -2.06 25.62
N ARG A 228 -3.51 -2.68 24.47
CA ARG A 228 -4.76 -3.43 24.28
C ARG A 228 -4.67 -4.69 25.16
N ALA A 229 -5.71 -4.96 25.95
CA ALA A 229 -5.77 -6.23 26.66
C ALA A 229 -5.65 -7.36 25.63
N PRO A 230 -4.87 -8.42 25.87
CA PRO A 230 -4.86 -9.57 24.99
C PRO A 230 -6.31 -10.00 24.80
N ALA A 231 -6.76 -10.08 23.53
CA ALA A 231 -8.10 -10.57 23.23
C ALA A 231 -8.21 -11.94 23.91
N LEU A 232 -9.11 -12.06 24.90
CA LEU A 232 -9.38 -13.32 25.58
C LEU A 232 -9.59 -14.38 24.49
N GLY A 233 -8.65 -15.31 24.39
CA GLY A 233 -8.68 -16.33 23.35
C GLY A 233 -10.00 -17.07 23.43
N HIS A 234 -10.83 -16.93 22.40
CA HIS A 234 -11.79 -17.98 22.09
C HIS A 234 -10.94 -19.19 21.69
N ALA A 235 -10.67 -20.05 22.66
CA ALA A 235 -10.07 -21.35 22.42
C ALA A 235 -10.88 -22.04 21.30
N PRO A 236 -10.21 -22.65 20.31
CA PRO A 236 -10.91 -23.49 19.36
C PRO A 236 -11.65 -24.58 20.15
N PRO A 237 -12.93 -24.88 19.84
CA PRO A 237 -13.64 -25.94 20.51
C PRO A 237 -12.85 -27.24 20.31
N THR A 238 -12.42 -27.84 21.42
CA THR A 238 -11.81 -29.16 21.43
C THR A 238 -12.78 -30.16 20.78
N PRO A 239 -12.33 -31.02 19.86
CA PRO A 239 -13.19 -32.06 19.32
C PRO A 239 -13.42 -33.10 20.43
N ALA A 240 -14.64 -33.13 20.97
CA ALA A 240 -15.09 -34.23 21.79
C ALA A 240 -14.98 -35.54 20.98
N SER A 241 -14.29 -36.52 21.55
CA SER A 241 -14.19 -37.87 21.02
C SER A 241 -15.57 -38.49 20.90
N GLY A 242 -15.95 -38.92 19.70
CA GLY A 242 -17.26 -39.53 19.46
C GLY A 242 -17.40 -40.10 18.05
N VAL A 243 -17.09 -41.40 17.94
CA VAL A 243 -17.62 -42.42 17.00
C VAL A 243 -17.85 -41.99 15.54
N LEU A 244 -16.97 -42.50 14.67
CA LEU A 244 -17.10 -42.49 13.21
C LEU A 244 -18.33 -43.29 12.74
N THR A 245 -19.22 -42.64 12.01
CA THR A 245 -20.09 -43.29 11.00
C THR A 245 -19.89 -42.60 9.65
N PRO A 246 -19.83 -43.32 8.52
CA PRO A 246 -19.45 -42.72 7.25
C PRO A 246 -20.66 -42.03 6.61
N ARG A 247 -20.57 -40.70 6.43
CA ARG A 247 -21.50 -39.95 5.57
C ARG A 247 -20.78 -39.40 4.33
N ARG A 248 -21.53 -39.46 3.23
CA ARG A 248 -21.20 -39.25 1.81
C ARG A 248 -20.43 -37.95 1.48
N PRO A 249 -19.70 -37.89 0.35
CA PRO A 249 -18.95 -36.71 -0.06
C PRO A 249 -19.91 -35.62 -0.56
N GLY A 250 -20.00 -34.51 0.17
CA GLY A 250 -20.83 -33.37 -0.17
C GLY A 250 -20.10 -32.05 0.08
N ARG A 251 -19.71 -31.40 -1.03
CA ARG A 251 -19.39 -29.97 -1.20
C ARG A 251 -18.53 -29.32 -0.10
N ARG A 252 -17.25 -29.12 -0.43
CA ARG A 252 -16.40 -28.09 0.20
C ARG A 252 -17.16 -26.76 0.19
N ARG A 253 -17.64 -26.31 1.35
CA ARG A 253 -18.02 -24.91 1.56
C ARG A 253 -16.70 -24.14 1.63
N PHE A 254 -16.30 -23.59 0.49
CA PHE A 254 -15.46 -22.41 0.48
C PHE A 254 -16.23 -21.33 1.24
N PHE A 255 -15.73 -20.89 2.38
CA PHE A 255 -16.19 -19.65 3.00
C PHE A 255 -15.72 -18.51 2.10
N PRO A 256 -16.60 -17.73 1.46
CA PRO A 256 -16.18 -16.49 0.83
C PRO A 256 -15.98 -15.44 1.92
N SER A 257 -14.92 -14.66 1.74
CA SER A 257 -14.53 -13.44 2.46
C SER A 257 -15.71 -12.47 2.67
N SER A 258 -16.44 -12.62 3.77
CA SER A 258 -17.55 -11.73 4.11
C SER A 258 -17.05 -10.34 4.55
N GLN A 259 -15.77 -10.22 4.93
CA GLN A 259 -15.14 -8.97 5.34
C GLN A 259 -14.91 -7.98 4.18
N CYS A 260 -14.63 -8.42 2.95
CA CYS A 260 -14.39 -7.50 1.83
C CYS A 260 -15.68 -6.77 1.36
N LEU A 261 -16.86 -7.33 1.61
CA LEU A 261 -18.14 -6.67 1.29
C LEU A 261 -18.59 -5.69 2.38
N GLU A 262 -18.21 -5.91 3.64
CA GLU A 262 -18.55 -5.02 4.76
C GLU A 262 -17.74 -3.72 4.79
N ILE A 263 -16.51 -3.70 4.25
CA ILE A 263 -15.69 -2.47 4.15
C ILE A 263 -16.42 -1.39 3.32
N SER A 264 -17.31 -1.78 2.38
CA SER A 264 -18.13 -0.83 1.61
C SER A 264 -19.22 -0.10 2.42
N LEU A 265 -19.54 -0.55 3.64
CA LEU A 265 -20.63 0.02 4.45
C LEU A 265 -20.15 1.00 5.53
N TYR A 266 -18.84 1.05 5.82
CA TYR A 266 -18.27 1.96 6.83
C TYR A 266 -17.69 3.28 6.26
N ALA A 267 -17.71 3.48 4.94
CA ALA A 267 -17.34 4.76 4.31
C ALA A 267 -18.50 5.77 4.38
N ARG A 268 -18.90 6.16 5.60
CA ARG A 268 -19.52 7.46 5.85
C ARG A 268 -18.76 8.10 7.00
N THR A 269 -18.36 9.35 6.76
CA THR A 269 -17.62 10.25 7.63
C THR A 269 -16.18 9.84 7.93
N GLU A 270 -15.26 10.27 7.08
CA GLU A 270 -14.20 11.20 7.51
C GLU A 270 -13.73 12.02 6.31
N CYS A 271 -13.60 13.32 6.55
CA CYS A 271 -13.33 14.34 5.57
C CYS A 271 -11.93 14.22 5.00
N PHE A 272 -11.81 14.71 3.78
CA PHE A 272 -10.59 15.21 3.15
C PHE A 272 -9.85 16.15 4.14
N GLU A 273 -8.95 15.62 4.97
CA GLU A 273 -7.95 16.49 5.59
C GLU A 273 -6.82 16.71 4.59
N GLN A 274 -6.76 17.98 4.19
CA GLN A 274 -5.66 18.62 3.51
C GLN A 274 -4.38 18.38 4.33
N THR A 275 -3.58 17.38 3.98
CA THR A 275 -2.15 17.42 4.26
C THR A 275 -1.43 17.83 2.98
N PRO A 276 -0.83 19.04 2.92
CA PRO A 276 0.12 19.32 1.87
C PRO A 276 1.36 18.46 2.16
N LEU A 277 1.52 17.35 1.43
CA LEU A 277 2.80 16.66 1.26
C LEU A 277 3.79 17.59 0.54
N LYS A 278 4.28 18.60 1.27
CA LYS A 278 5.48 19.35 0.91
C LYS A 278 6.67 18.66 1.56
N LEU A 279 7.17 17.56 1.00
CA LEU A 279 8.52 17.04 1.27
C LEU A 279 8.86 15.83 0.39
N ALA A 280 8.88 16.01 -0.93
CA ALA A 280 9.58 15.11 -1.87
C ALA A 280 9.79 15.78 -3.24
N SER A 281 10.48 16.93 -3.28
CA SER A 281 10.87 17.52 -4.58
C SER A 281 12.09 18.46 -4.54
N LYS A 282 12.93 18.41 -3.51
CA LYS A 282 14.19 19.18 -3.48
C LYS A 282 15.43 18.30 -3.50
N ARG A 283 15.67 17.58 -4.60
CA ARG A 283 17.03 17.16 -5.00
C ARG A 283 17.18 17.18 -6.52
N ARG A 284 17.50 18.36 -7.06
CA ARG A 284 18.39 18.58 -8.21
C ARG A 284 18.70 20.08 -8.35
N ALA A 285 19.63 20.54 -7.52
CA ALA A 285 20.51 21.66 -7.85
C ALA A 285 21.72 21.57 -6.92
N SER A 286 22.84 21.12 -7.47
CA SER A 286 24.16 21.23 -6.85
C SER A 286 25.03 22.08 -7.77
N LEU A 287 25.97 22.79 -7.15
CA LEU A 287 27.19 23.43 -7.68
C LEU A 287 27.10 24.90 -8.11
N LYS A 288 27.54 25.76 -7.18
CA LYS A 288 28.55 26.85 -7.28
C LYS A 288 28.18 27.91 -6.23
N GLY A 289 29.02 28.38 -5.32
CA GLY A 289 30.42 28.18 -5.01
C GLY A 289 30.76 29.13 -3.84
N GLN A 290 31.83 28.81 -3.12
CA GLN A 290 32.68 29.71 -2.32
C GLN A 290 32.06 30.52 -1.15
N ARG A 291 32.46 30.08 0.05
CA ARG A 291 32.72 30.93 1.23
C ARG A 291 33.77 32.02 0.88
N PRO A 292 33.79 33.18 1.56
CA PRO A 292 34.15 33.22 2.97
C PRO A 292 33.40 34.24 3.87
N SER A 293 33.34 33.90 5.15
CA SER A 293 33.21 34.81 6.30
C SER A 293 34.53 35.61 6.51
N PRO A 294 34.68 36.59 7.43
CA PRO A 294 33.80 36.99 8.55
C PRO A 294 33.70 38.52 8.79
N THR A 295 33.15 38.91 9.96
CA THR A 295 33.21 40.20 10.70
C THR A 295 32.36 41.36 10.15
N CYS A 296 31.58 42.12 10.93
CA CYS A 296 31.28 42.19 12.37
C CYS A 296 29.77 42.09 12.60
#